data_AF-A0A3D0Y078-F1
#
_entry.id   AF-A0A3D0Y078-F1
#
_cell.length_a   1.000
_cell.length_b   1.000
_cell.length_c   1.000
_cell.angle_alpha   90.00
_cell.angle_beta   90.00
_cell.angle_gamma   90.00
#
_symmetry.space_group_name_H-M   'P 1'
#
loop_
_entity.id
_entity.type
_entity.pdbx_description
1 polymer ?
#
loop_
_entity_poly.entity_id
_entity_poly.type
_entity_poly.pdbx_seq_one_letter_code
_entity_poly.pdbx_strand_id
1 'polypeptide(L)'
;VKEKPDIICLSELFLSWGKDFYGGTVKIEEIKKYQNFAKENNVNIILGSVALESNLPNKTTNTCFIINRNGTIVGRYDKIHLYKVNKPDF
;
A
#
# COMPACT_ATOMS: atom_id res chain seq x y z
N VAL A 1 -10.81 -16.16 3.78
CA VAL A 1 -11.02 -15.32 5.00
C VAL A 1 -12.26 -15.81 5.76
N LYS A 2 -12.16 -16.12 7.06
CA LYS A 2 -13.21 -16.82 7.84
C LYS A 2 -14.55 -16.06 7.92
N GLU A 3 -14.49 -14.77 8.23
CA GLU A 3 -15.68 -13.94 8.45
C GLU A 3 -16.36 -13.44 7.16
N LYS A 4 -15.86 -13.87 5.99
CA LYS A 4 -16.40 -13.51 4.65
C LYS A 4 -16.70 -12.00 4.47
N PRO A 5 -15.76 -11.08 4.76
CA PRO A 5 -15.99 -9.66 4.58
C PRO A 5 -16.09 -9.29 3.10
N ASP A 6 -16.90 -8.29 2.76
CA ASP A 6 -16.91 -7.71 1.42
C ASP A 6 -15.66 -6.87 1.12
N ILE A 7 -15.13 -6.18 2.13
CA ILE A 7 -13.99 -5.27 2.01
C ILE A 7 -13.04 -5.48 3.19
N ILE A 8 -11.74 -5.53 2.90
CA ILE A 8 -10.66 -5.46 3.88
C ILE A 8 -9.92 -4.14 3.69
N CYS A 9 -9.73 -3.37 4.76
CA CYS A 9 -8.99 -2.11 4.74
C CYS A 9 -7.74 -2.24 5.62
N LEU A 10 -6.56 -1.99 5.03
CA LEU A 10 -5.28 -1.97 5.75
C LEU A 10 -4.92 -0.55 6.19
N SER A 11 -3.95 -0.45 7.10
CA SER A 11 -3.43 0.83 7.59
C SER A 11 -2.45 1.48 6.61
N GLU A 12 -2.18 2.77 6.82
CA GLU A 12 -1.09 3.49 6.15
C GLU A 12 0.27 2.80 6.41
N LEU A 13 1.10 2.74 5.37
CA LEU A 13 2.49 2.24 5.40
C LEU A 13 2.67 0.93 6.19
N PHE A 14 1.74 0.00 6.03
CA PHE A 14 1.68 -1.24 6.83
C PHE A 14 2.87 -2.20 6.63
N LEU A 15 3.71 -1.95 5.62
CA LEU A 15 4.96 -2.67 5.37
C LEU A 15 6.22 -1.91 5.82
N SER A 16 6.10 -0.61 6.08
CA SER A 16 7.23 0.30 6.30
C SER A 16 7.16 0.92 7.70
N TRP A 17 7.08 0.11 8.75
CA TRP A 17 6.95 0.59 10.12
C TRP A 17 8.18 0.25 10.98
N GLY A 18 8.61 1.20 11.83
CA GLY A 18 9.73 1.02 12.75
C GLY A 18 11.10 1.34 12.16
N LYS A 19 12.16 0.73 12.72
CA LYS A 19 13.57 1.01 12.38
C LYS A 19 13.94 0.66 10.93
N ASP A 20 13.19 -0.25 10.31
CA ASP A 20 13.43 -0.74 8.95
C ASP A 20 12.48 -0.11 7.92
N PHE A 21 12.15 1.18 8.08
CA PHE A 21 11.25 1.91 7.17
C PHE A 21 11.62 1.69 5.69
N TYR A 22 12.91 1.76 5.36
CA TYR A 22 13.41 1.57 4.00
C TYR A 22 13.28 0.13 3.48
N GLY A 23 13.32 -0.86 4.38
CA GLY A 23 13.12 -2.28 4.05
C GLY A 23 11.67 -2.61 3.66
N GLY A 24 10.73 -1.72 3.96
CA GLY A 24 9.32 -1.85 3.55
C GLY A 24 8.99 -1.23 2.20
N THR A 25 9.99 -0.77 1.43
CA THR A 25 9.77 -0.24 0.08
C THR A 25 9.29 -1.36 -0.85
N VAL A 26 8.29 -1.07 -1.68
CA VAL A 26 7.61 -2.06 -2.51
C VAL A 26 7.72 -1.67 -3.97
N LYS A 27 7.97 -2.65 -4.83
CA LYS A 27 7.87 -2.49 -6.28
C LYS A 27 6.48 -2.86 -6.79
N ILE A 28 6.08 -2.34 -7.95
CA ILE A 28 4.69 -2.48 -8.44
C ILE A 28 4.28 -3.95 -8.66
N GLU A 29 5.24 -4.81 -8.98
CA GLU A 29 5.03 -6.23 -9.26
C GLU A 29 4.75 -7.01 -7.98
N GLU A 30 5.24 -6.55 -6.83
CA GLU A 30 4.97 -7.13 -5.52
C GLU A 30 3.51 -6.91 -5.08
N ILE A 31 2.78 -5.96 -5.68
CA ILE A 31 1.34 -5.77 -5.45
C ILE A 31 0.52 -6.98 -5.90
N LYS A 32 1.07 -7.79 -6.83
CA LYS A 32 0.43 -9.00 -7.36
C LYS A 32 0.00 -9.98 -6.27
N LYS A 33 0.73 -10.07 -5.15
CA LYS A 33 0.35 -10.94 -4.03
C LYS A 33 -1.00 -10.54 -3.41
N TYR A 34 -1.31 -9.24 -3.36
CA TYR A 34 -2.59 -8.74 -2.87
C TYR A 34 -3.71 -8.90 -3.90
N GLN A 35 -3.39 -8.79 -5.20
CA GLN A 35 -4.33 -9.10 -6.28
C GLN A 35 -4.75 -10.58 -6.25
N ASN A 36 -3.78 -11.49 -6.08
CA ASN A 36 -4.04 -12.92 -5.93
C ASN A 36 -4.88 -13.19 -4.68
N PHE A 37 -4.51 -12.60 -3.54
CA PHE A 37 -5.26 -12.73 -2.29
C PHE A 37 -6.73 -12.29 -2.44
N ALA A 38 -6.97 -11.14 -3.09
CA ALA A 38 -8.31 -10.61 -3.35
C ALA A 38 -9.16 -11.61 -4.15
N LYS A 39 -8.57 -12.16 -5.22
CA LYS A 39 -9.21 -13.13 -6.12
C LYS A 39 -9.50 -14.45 -5.43
N GLU A 40 -8.51 -15.03 -4.75
CA GLU A 40 -8.61 -16.31 -4.07
C GLU A 40 -9.63 -16.29 -2.92
N ASN A 41 -9.79 -15.14 -2.27
CA ASN A 41 -10.69 -14.99 -1.14
C ASN A 41 -12.03 -14.33 -1.51
N ASN A 42 -12.22 -13.92 -2.77
CA ASN A 42 -13.40 -13.20 -3.25
C ASN A 42 -13.72 -11.94 -2.40
N VAL A 43 -12.70 -11.13 -2.11
CA VAL A 43 -12.80 -9.91 -1.28
C VAL A 43 -12.27 -8.69 -2.03
N ASN A 44 -12.80 -7.50 -1.73
CA ASN A 44 -12.19 -6.25 -2.16
C ASN A 44 -11.17 -5.79 -1.10
N ILE A 45 -10.12 -5.11 -1.53
CA ILE A 45 -9.04 -4.63 -0.65
C ILE A 45 -8.83 -3.14 -0.88
N ILE A 46 -8.90 -2.37 0.20
CA ILE A 46 -8.28 -1.04 0.29
C ILE A 46 -6.93 -1.27 0.95
N LEU A 47 -5.86 -1.17 0.18
CA LEU A 47 -4.52 -1.59 0.62
C LEU A 47 -3.85 -0.60 1.59
N GLY A 48 -4.62 0.24 2.28
CA GLY A 48 -4.09 1.27 3.17
C GLY A 48 -3.10 2.16 2.42
N SER A 49 -1.80 2.01 2.71
CA SER A 49 -0.79 2.40 1.73
C SER A 49 0.54 1.65 1.88
N VAL A 50 1.35 1.71 0.83
CA VAL A 50 2.73 1.21 0.79
C VAL A 50 3.69 2.31 0.35
N ALA A 51 4.96 2.20 0.73
CA ALA A 51 6.03 3.01 0.16
C ALA A 51 6.39 2.44 -1.23
N LEU A 52 5.71 2.88 -2.28
CA LEU A 52 5.90 2.39 -3.65
C LEU A 52 7.11 3.09 -4.29
N GLU A 53 8.04 2.33 -4.89
CA GLU A 53 9.12 2.88 -5.69
C GLU A 53 8.57 3.83 -6.76
N SER A 54 9.14 5.04 -6.84
CA SER A 54 8.77 6.01 -7.85
C SER A 54 9.72 5.93 -9.05
N ASN A 55 9.31 6.52 -10.17
CA ASN A 55 10.17 6.68 -11.34
C ASN A 55 11.34 7.66 -11.09
N LEU A 56 11.33 8.39 -9.97
CA LEU A 56 12.43 9.25 -9.56
C LEU A 56 13.43 8.45 -8.72
N PRO A 57 14.74 8.51 -9.02
CA PRO A 57 15.75 7.79 -8.26
C PRO A 57 15.68 8.08 -6.76
N ASN A 58 15.74 7.02 -5.95
CA ASN A 58 15.73 7.10 -4.48
C ASN A 58 14.53 7.83 -3.87
N LYS A 59 13.39 7.84 -4.58
CA LYS A 59 12.13 8.41 -4.10
C LYS A 59 11.04 7.35 -4.11
N THR A 60 10.18 7.42 -3.11
CA THR A 60 8.97 6.60 -3.01
C THR A 60 7.74 7.50 -2.96
N THR A 61 6.60 6.89 -3.27
CA THR A 61 5.27 7.46 -3.07
C THR A 61 4.59 6.72 -1.92
N ASN A 62 3.74 7.43 -1.17
CA ASN A 62 2.85 6.80 -0.21
C ASN A 62 1.55 6.50 -0.96
N THR A 63 1.41 5.24 -1.41
CA THR A 63 0.41 4.85 -2.40
C THR A 63 -0.60 3.85 -1.85
N CYS A 64 -1.88 4.17 -1.98
CA CYS A 64 -3.01 3.29 -1.76
C CYS A 64 -3.44 2.66 -3.08
N PHE A 65 -3.63 1.33 -3.10
CA PHE A 65 -4.29 0.63 -4.18
C PHE A 65 -5.67 0.13 -3.74
N ILE A 66 -6.66 0.25 -4.61
CA ILE A 66 -7.98 -0.37 -4.46
C ILE A 66 -8.03 -1.57 -5.40
N ILE A 67 -8.20 -2.77 -4.84
CA ILE A 67 -8.21 -4.03 -5.58
C ILE A 67 -9.59 -4.65 -5.42
N ASN A 68 -10.25 -4.98 -6.53
CA ASN A 68 -11.55 -5.65 -6.47
C ASN A 68 -11.41 -7.17 -6.26
N ARG A 69 -12.53 -7.83 -6.00
CA ARG A 69 -12.63 -9.28 -5.82
C ARG A 69 -12.19 -10.15 -7.01
N ASN A 70 -11.95 -9.57 -8.19
CA ASN A 70 -11.36 -10.27 -9.34
C ASN A 70 -9.83 -10.18 -9.36
N GLY A 71 -9.22 -9.49 -8.39
CA GLY A 71 -7.79 -9.18 -8.36
C GLY A 71 -7.41 -8.02 -9.28
N THR A 72 -8.34 -7.21 -9.75
CA THR A 72 -8.05 -6.04 -10.59
C THR A 72 -7.82 -4.81 -9.73
N ILE A 73 -6.74 -4.05 -10.00
CA ILE A 73 -6.58 -2.71 -9.43
C ILE A 73 -7.60 -1.79 -10.10
N VAL A 74 -8.58 -1.31 -9.34
CA VAL A 74 -9.67 -0.43 -9.80
C VAL A 74 -9.47 1.01 -9.35
N GLY A 75 -8.45 1.27 -8.52
CA GLY A 75 -8.10 2.61 -8.08
C GLY A 75 -6.68 2.68 -7.56
N ARG A 76 -6.08 3.86 -7.70
CA ARG A 76 -4.78 4.22 -7.14
C ARG A 76 -4.88 5.64 -6.58
N TYR A 77 -4.33 5.84 -5.40
CA TYR A 77 -4.20 7.16 -4.79
C TYR A 77 -2.80 7.32 -4.22
N ASP A 78 -2.08 8.35 -4.68
CA ASP A 78 -0.79 8.73 -4.12
C ASP A 78 -1.02 9.91 -3.18
N LYS A 79 -0.53 9.82 -1.93
CA LYS A 79 -0.77 10.83 -0.88
C LYS A 79 -0.27 12.21 -1.33
N ILE A 80 -1.19 13.14 -1.51
CA ILE A 80 -0.90 14.50 -2.00
C ILE A 80 -0.22 15.35 -0.93
N HIS A 81 -0.70 15.24 0.32
CA HIS A 81 -0.22 16.05 1.44
C HIS A 81 0.69 15.21 2.34
N LEU A 82 2.00 15.36 2.17
CA LEU A 82 2.98 14.67 3.01
C LEU A 82 3.10 15.35 4.37
N TYR A 83 3.23 14.54 5.42
CA TYR A 83 3.55 15.04 6.75
C TYR A 83 5.01 15.51 6.77
N LYS A 84 5.21 16.81 6.95
CA LYS A 84 6.54 17.41 7.08
C LYS A 84 6.70 17.91 8.51
N VAL A 85 7.58 17.27 9.27
CA VAL A 85 8.00 17.79 10.58
C VAL A 85 9.17 18.72 10.33
N ASN A 86 9.03 19.99 10.66
CA ASN A 86 10.18 20.85 10.90
C ASN A 86 10.74 20.45 12.27
N LYS A 87 11.62 19.44 12.32
CA LYS A 87 12.46 19.25 13.49
C LYS A 87 13.58 20.28 13.37
N PRO A 88 13.75 21.23 14.31
CA PRO A 88 15.04 21.88 14.47
C PRO A 88 16.05 20.76 14.64
N ASP A 89 17.13 20.81 13.86
CA ASP A 89 18.21 19.84 13.96
C ASP A 89 18.63 19.70 15.43
N PHE A 90 18.77 18.46 15.89
CA PHE A 90 19.26 18.16 17.24
C PHE A 90 20.74 18.51 17.35
#